data_AF-A0A7C2GYV1-F1
#
_entry.id   AF-A0A7C2GYV1-F1
#
_cell.length_a   1.000
_cell.length_b   1.000
_cell.length_c   1.000
_cell.angle_alpha   90.00
_cell.angle_beta   90.00
_cell.angle_gamma   90.00
#
_symmetry.space_group_name_H-M   'P 1'
#
loop_
_entity.id
_entity.type
_entity.pdbx_description
1 polymer ?
#
loop_
_entity_poly.entity_id
_entity_poly.type
_entity_poly.pdbx_seq_one_letter_code
_entity_poly.pdbx_strand_id
1 'polypeptide(L)'
;MIPFRHALLLAACMAAPLLQGQVIEFESGGLRYQTLTRQGLTVMFAPLPAQIRNYVILQVAVVNGSGEPRLVRPEDFRFVREDGAVLQVVPPRRVVQTFLERSGRNDVIRMVTLYEMGLYGNTRFRSTNGYEQRRQQALAEVSSPRLKAAAAASAIVLVAVKLEPGESTDGAIFFEVPEKKLGEGKLVAAIGQDLFEFQVGGLRHPGELIRRP
;
A
#
# COMPACT_ATOMS: atom_id res chain seq x y z
N MET A 1 2.67 -49.30 -41.48
CA MET A 1 1.65 -49.28 -40.41
C MET A 1 2.14 -48.32 -39.32
N ILE A 2 1.62 -47.10 -39.35
CA ILE A 2 2.06 -45.90 -38.61
C ILE A 2 0.77 -45.31 -38.00
N PRO A 3 0.72 -44.81 -36.76
CA PRO A 3 1.60 -45.07 -35.62
C PRO A 3 0.91 -44.91 -34.24
N PHE A 4 1.72 -45.14 -33.20
CA PHE A 4 1.83 -44.56 -31.86
C PHE A 4 1.34 -43.10 -31.58
N ARG A 5 0.39 -42.52 -32.34
CA ARG A 5 0.02 -41.09 -32.30
C ARG A 5 -0.97 -40.67 -31.21
N HIS A 6 -1.61 -41.61 -30.52
CA HIS A 6 -2.72 -41.28 -29.62
C HIS A 6 -2.30 -41.10 -28.15
N ALA A 7 -1.10 -41.55 -27.77
CA ALA A 7 -0.62 -41.40 -26.39
C ALA A 7 -0.07 -39.98 -26.09
N LEU A 8 0.28 -39.19 -27.10
CA LEU A 8 0.90 -37.88 -26.90
C LEU A 8 -0.10 -36.72 -26.76
N LEU A 9 -1.38 -36.94 -27.09
CA LEU A 9 -2.40 -35.89 -27.06
C LEU A 9 -3.06 -35.70 -25.68
N LEU A 10 -2.94 -36.67 -24.77
CA LEU A 10 -3.49 -36.54 -23.41
C LEU A 10 -2.53 -35.85 -22.42
N ALA A 11 -1.23 -35.76 -22.73
CA ALA A 11 -0.26 -35.11 -21.86
C ALA A 11 -0.21 -33.58 -22.03
N ALA A 12 -0.81 -33.04 -23.09
CA ALA A 12 -0.76 -31.60 -23.39
C ALA A 12 -1.81 -30.75 -22.67
N CYS A 13 -2.78 -31.36 -21.96
CA CYS A 13 -3.83 -30.64 -21.24
C CYS A 13 -3.54 -30.43 -19.73
N MET A 14 -2.46 -30.98 -19.18
CA MET A 14 -2.16 -30.89 -17.74
C MET A 14 -1.11 -29.83 -17.36
N ALA A 15 -0.65 -29.03 -18.31
CA ALA A 15 0.33 -27.97 -18.07
C ALA A 15 -0.20 -26.57 -18.41
N ALA A 16 -1.50 -26.31 -18.15
CA ALA A 16 -1.91 -24.94 -17.93
C ALA A 16 -1.32 -24.53 -16.58
N PRO A 17 -0.29 -23.67 -16.49
CA PRO A 17 -0.01 -23.04 -15.22
C PRO A 17 -1.30 -22.32 -14.85
N LEU A 18 -1.90 -22.72 -13.73
CA LEU A 18 -2.83 -21.87 -13.00
C LEU A 18 -2.16 -20.50 -13.00
N LEU A 19 -2.74 -19.52 -13.70
CA LEU A 19 -2.33 -18.13 -13.65
C LEU A 19 -2.56 -17.64 -12.21
N GLN A 20 -1.70 -18.06 -11.29
CA GLN A 20 -1.51 -17.36 -10.05
C GLN A 20 -0.93 -16.02 -10.47
N GLY A 21 -1.69 -14.95 -10.23
CA GLY A 21 -1.28 -13.60 -10.60
C GLY A 21 0.19 -13.38 -10.24
N GLN A 22 0.97 -12.91 -11.20
CA GLN A 22 2.36 -12.54 -10.99
C GLN A 22 2.40 -11.13 -10.41
N VAL A 23 3.37 -10.88 -9.53
CA VAL A 23 3.64 -9.51 -9.06
C VAL A 23 4.22 -8.73 -10.24
N ILE A 24 3.58 -7.62 -10.60
CA ILE A 24 4.04 -6.71 -11.65
C ILE A 24 4.59 -5.45 -10.98
N GLU A 25 5.72 -4.98 -11.46
CA GLU A 25 6.33 -3.73 -11.00
C GLU A 25 6.18 -2.62 -12.04
N PHE A 26 5.85 -1.42 -11.59
CA PHE A 26 5.78 -0.24 -12.46
C PHE A 26 6.04 1.04 -11.65
N GLU A 27 6.43 2.10 -12.34
CA GLU A 27 6.64 3.41 -11.72
C GLU A 27 5.43 4.34 -11.99
N SER A 28 4.98 5.04 -10.95
CA SER A 28 3.96 6.09 -11.06
C SER A 28 4.21 7.18 -10.03
N GLY A 29 4.20 8.44 -10.49
CA GLY A 29 4.39 9.61 -9.62
C GLY A 29 5.65 9.56 -8.75
N GLY A 30 6.74 8.99 -9.27
CA GLY A 30 8.02 8.85 -8.56
C GLY A 30 8.08 7.70 -7.54
N LEU A 31 7.05 6.86 -7.48
CA LEU A 31 6.98 5.67 -6.62
C LEU A 31 7.04 4.40 -7.48
N ARG A 32 7.79 3.40 -7.00
CA ARG A 32 7.84 2.05 -7.61
C ARG A 32 6.80 1.18 -6.93
N TYR A 33 5.71 0.91 -7.64
CA TYR A 33 4.63 0.08 -7.19
C TYR A 33 4.88 -1.38 -7.57
N GLN A 34 4.46 -2.26 -6.67
CA GLN A 34 4.18 -3.65 -6.98
C GLN A 34 2.66 -3.83 -6.99
N THR A 35 2.14 -4.61 -7.93
CA THR A 35 0.72 -4.94 -8.05
C THR A 35 0.50 -6.44 -8.20
N LEU A 36 -0.57 -6.95 -7.59
CA LEU A 36 -0.99 -8.34 -7.69
C LEU A 36 -2.52 -8.39 -7.76
N THR A 37 -3.04 -9.09 -8.77
CA THR A 37 -4.47 -9.32 -8.95
C THR A 37 -4.80 -10.78 -8.66
N ARG A 38 -5.81 -11.01 -7.81
CA ARG A 38 -6.37 -12.33 -7.50
C ARG A 38 -7.88 -12.22 -7.36
N GLN A 39 -8.62 -13.15 -7.99
CA GLN A 39 -10.09 -13.21 -7.93
C GLN A 39 -10.81 -11.87 -8.23
N GLY A 40 -10.29 -11.08 -9.17
CA GLY A 40 -10.83 -9.77 -9.53
C GLY A 40 -10.46 -8.64 -8.57
N LEU A 41 -9.83 -8.92 -7.42
CA LEU A 41 -9.30 -7.90 -6.52
C LEU A 41 -7.83 -7.62 -6.87
N THR A 42 -7.48 -6.35 -7.05
CA THR A 42 -6.11 -5.91 -7.32
C THR A 42 -5.58 -5.14 -6.14
N VAL A 43 -4.45 -5.56 -5.59
CA VAL A 43 -3.74 -4.87 -4.49
C VAL A 43 -2.43 -4.34 -5.03
N MET A 44 -2.14 -3.10 -4.68
CA MET A 44 -0.96 -2.38 -5.10
C MET A 44 -0.31 -1.75 -3.88
N PHE A 45 1.02 -1.72 -3.82
CA PHE A 45 1.70 -0.94 -2.79
C PHE A 45 3.02 -0.35 -3.29
N ALA A 46 3.46 0.73 -2.65
CA ALA A 46 4.78 1.32 -2.82
C ALA A 46 5.28 1.89 -1.49
N PRO A 47 6.57 1.69 -1.13
CA PRO A 47 7.15 2.39 0.01
C PRO A 47 7.23 3.89 -0.25
N LEU A 48 6.80 4.69 0.73
CA LEU A 48 7.01 6.13 0.67
C LEU A 48 8.44 6.46 1.11
N PRO A 49 9.13 7.40 0.43
CA PRO A 49 10.54 7.67 0.66
C PRO A 49 10.85 8.40 1.98
N ALA A 50 9.83 8.79 2.74
CA ALA A 50 9.99 9.48 4.01
C ALA A 50 9.72 8.54 5.18
N GLN A 51 10.72 8.46 6.07
CA GLN A 51 10.48 8.01 7.43
C GLN A 51 10.05 9.20 8.28
N ILE A 52 8.94 9.06 9.00
CA ILE A 52 8.47 10.07 9.93
C ILE A 52 8.43 9.47 11.32
N ARG A 53 9.28 10.00 12.22
CA ARG A 53 9.50 9.45 13.56
C ARG A 53 9.91 7.98 13.51
N ASN A 54 9.09 7.12 14.11
CA ASN A 54 9.29 5.70 14.22
C ASN A 54 8.48 4.97 13.15
N TYR A 55 7.84 5.67 12.21
CA TYR A 55 6.98 5.04 11.22
C TYR A 55 7.71 4.82 9.90
N VAL A 56 7.57 3.59 9.39
CA VAL A 56 7.69 3.30 7.97
C VAL A 56 6.27 3.35 7.38
N ILE A 57 6.14 3.98 6.22
CA ILE A 57 4.85 4.28 5.60
C ILE A 57 4.83 3.68 4.20
N LEU A 58 3.81 2.86 3.91
CA LEU A 58 3.60 2.29 2.58
C LEU A 58 2.30 2.88 2.02
N GLN A 59 2.35 3.39 0.79
CA GLN A 59 1.16 3.70 0.01
C GLN A 59 0.56 2.37 -0.46
N VAL A 60 -0.76 2.25 -0.36
CA VAL A 60 -1.54 1.09 -0.79
C VAL A 60 -2.70 1.59 -1.64
N ALA A 61 -3.00 0.86 -2.71
CA ALA A 61 -4.23 1.03 -3.47
C ALA A 61 -4.89 -0.34 -3.69
N VAL A 62 -6.21 -0.38 -3.58
CA VAL A 62 -7.01 -1.59 -3.79
C VAL A 62 -8.14 -1.29 -4.76
N VAL A 63 -8.26 -2.11 -5.80
CA VAL A 63 -9.29 -2.01 -6.83
C VAL A 63 -10.13 -3.27 -6.82
N ASN A 64 -11.44 -3.13 -6.64
CA ASN A 64 -12.38 -4.23 -6.71
C ASN A 64 -12.93 -4.39 -8.14
N GLY A 65 -12.25 -5.20 -8.95
CA GLY A 65 -12.76 -5.64 -10.26
C GLY A 65 -13.60 -6.93 -10.18
N SER A 66 -13.92 -7.42 -8.99
CA SER A 66 -14.77 -8.61 -8.81
C SER A 66 -16.25 -8.26 -8.91
N GLY A 67 -17.12 -9.27 -9.02
CA GLY A 67 -18.58 -9.10 -9.06
C GLY A 67 -19.25 -8.91 -7.69
N GLU A 68 -18.48 -8.89 -6.61
CA GLU A 68 -19.00 -8.87 -5.24
C GLU A 68 -18.36 -7.75 -4.41
N PRO A 69 -19.05 -7.23 -3.38
CA PRO A 69 -18.44 -6.25 -2.48
C PRO A 69 -17.26 -6.83 -1.70
N ARG A 70 -16.25 -6.01 -1.44
CA ARG A 70 -15.04 -6.39 -0.67
C ARG A 70 -14.78 -5.38 0.45
N LEU A 71 -14.64 -5.86 1.69
CA LEU A 71 -14.26 -5.03 2.83
C LEU A 71 -12.73 -4.99 2.91
N VAL A 72 -12.15 -3.80 2.82
CA VAL A 72 -10.72 -3.55 2.98
C VAL A 72 -10.50 -2.81 4.28
N ARG A 73 -9.60 -3.30 5.12
CA ARG A 73 -9.24 -2.70 6.40
C ARG A 73 -7.72 -2.56 6.52
N PRO A 74 -7.22 -1.53 7.23
CA PRO A 74 -5.79 -1.43 7.53
C PRO A 74 -5.22 -2.69 8.20
N GLU A 75 -6.01 -3.35 9.04
CA GLU A 75 -5.65 -4.55 9.78
C GLU A 75 -5.53 -5.80 8.90
N ASP A 76 -6.00 -5.74 7.65
CA ASP A 76 -5.80 -6.83 6.69
C ASP A 76 -4.35 -6.89 6.21
N PHE A 77 -3.54 -5.86 6.50
CA PHE A 77 -2.14 -5.76 6.10
C PHE A 77 -1.20 -6.03 7.28
N ARG A 78 -0.14 -6.78 7.01
CA ARG A 78 0.98 -7.01 7.95
C ARG A 78 2.29 -7.15 7.21
N PHE A 79 3.39 -6.86 7.89
CA PHE A 79 4.72 -7.10 7.37
C PHE A 79 5.34 -8.30 8.09
N VAL A 80 5.90 -9.24 7.33
CA VAL A 80 6.64 -10.38 7.87
C VAL A 80 8.10 -10.19 7.48
N ARG A 81 8.96 -9.89 8.45
CA ARG A 81 10.41 -9.77 8.23
C ARG A 81 11.04 -11.12 7.93
N GLU A 82 12.25 -11.11 7.36
CA GLU A 82 13.03 -12.34 7.13
C GLU A 82 13.32 -13.12 8.42
N ASP A 83 13.48 -12.44 9.56
CA ASP A 83 13.65 -13.05 10.88
C ASP A 83 12.37 -13.71 11.44
N GLY A 84 11.26 -13.64 10.69
CA GLY A 84 9.95 -14.16 11.08
C GLY A 84 9.14 -13.21 11.96
N ALA A 85 9.67 -12.05 12.36
CA ALA A 85 8.94 -11.08 13.15
C ALA A 85 7.80 -10.46 12.32
N VAL A 86 6.61 -10.40 12.92
CA VAL A 86 5.43 -9.84 12.29
C VAL A 86 5.16 -8.44 12.82
N LEU A 87 5.23 -7.44 11.94
CA LEU A 87 4.83 -6.08 12.24
C LEU A 87 3.38 -5.88 11.82
N GLN A 88 2.54 -5.48 12.79
CA GLN A 88 1.15 -5.13 12.54
C GLN A 88 1.04 -3.67 12.09
N VAL A 89 0.07 -3.39 11.23
CA VAL A 89 -0.28 -2.01 10.89
C VAL A 89 -0.81 -1.29 12.13
N VAL A 90 -0.40 -0.04 12.28
CA VAL A 90 -0.82 0.83 13.37
C VAL A 90 -2.24 1.33 13.08
N PRO A 91 -3.19 1.22 14.02
CA PRO A 91 -4.55 1.67 13.81
C PRO A 91 -4.64 3.15 13.42
N PRO A 92 -5.50 3.55 12.46
CA PRO A 92 -5.56 4.93 11.96
C PRO A 92 -5.71 6.00 13.04
N ARG A 93 -6.57 5.73 14.03
CA ARG A 93 -6.78 6.65 15.18
C ARG A 93 -5.49 6.90 15.95
N ARG A 94 -4.68 5.86 16.17
CA ARG A 94 -3.41 5.95 16.89
C ARG A 94 -2.35 6.71 16.08
N VAL A 95 -2.33 6.53 14.76
CA VAL A 95 -1.48 7.33 13.86
C VAL A 95 -1.81 8.81 14.03
N VAL A 96 -3.07 9.20 13.81
CA VAL A 96 -3.53 10.60 13.92
C VAL A 96 -3.25 11.18 15.30
N GLN A 97 -3.56 10.45 16.37
CA GLN A 97 -3.30 10.88 17.75
C GLN A 97 -1.80 11.09 18.01
N THR A 98 -0.93 10.20 17.53
CA THR A 98 0.52 10.36 17.66
C THR A 98 1.00 11.64 16.99
N PHE A 99 0.49 11.95 15.80
CA PHE A 99 0.83 13.19 15.10
C PHE A 99 0.22 14.42 15.79
N LEU A 100 -0.93 14.31 16.42
CA LEU A 100 -1.53 15.41 17.17
C LEU A 100 -0.73 15.75 18.43
N GLU A 101 -0.35 14.73 19.19
CA GLU A 101 0.31 14.92 20.48
C GLU A 101 1.78 15.26 20.32
N ARG A 102 2.46 14.57 19.40
CA ARG A 102 3.92 14.53 19.41
C ARG A 102 4.57 15.31 18.28
N SER A 103 3.89 15.63 17.16
CA SER A 103 4.53 16.22 15.98
C SER A 103 5.31 17.50 16.25
N GLY A 104 6.51 17.57 15.69
CA GLY A 104 7.29 18.81 15.55
C GLY A 104 7.23 19.35 14.11
N ARG A 105 7.75 20.55 13.88
CA ARG A 105 7.71 21.23 12.55
C ARG A 105 8.20 20.37 11.38
N ASN A 106 9.25 19.58 11.58
CA ASN A 106 9.80 18.69 10.54
C ASN A 106 8.86 17.52 10.20
N ASP A 107 8.13 16.99 11.19
CA ASP A 107 7.14 15.93 10.94
C ASP A 107 5.97 16.46 10.12
N VAL A 108 5.56 17.71 10.36
CA VAL A 108 4.51 18.39 9.59
C VAL A 108 4.91 18.51 8.14
N ILE A 109 6.11 19.03 7.87
CA ILE A 109 6.60 19.20 6.49
C ILE A 109 6.61 17.86 5.77
N ARG A 110 7.20 16.82 6.39
CA ARG A 110 7.24 15.49 5.78
C ARG A 110 5.85 14.90 5.58
N MET A 111 4.93 15.07 6.52
CA MET A 111 3.57 14.53 6.39
C MET A 111 2.78 15.23 5.29
N VAL A 112 2.93 16.55 5.16
CA VAL A 112 2.32 17.31 4.06
C VAL A 112 2.93 16.88 2.72
N THR A 113 4.25 16.73 2.64
CA THR A 113 4.91 16.22 1.43
C THR A 113 4.43 14.80 1.09
N LEU A 114 4.28 13.90 2.07
CA LEU A 114 3.74 12.56 1.84
C LEU A 114 2.29 12.60 1.37
N TYR A 115 1.49 13.53 1.88
CA TYR A 115 0.13 13.76 1.42
C TYR A 115 0.07 14.22 -0.04
N GLU A 116 0.88 15.21 -0.41
CA GLU A 116 1.00 15.65 -1.79
C GLU A 116 1.49 14.52 -2.69
N MET A 117 2.49 13.76 -2.27
CA MET A 117 2.98 12.58 -3.00
C MET A 117 1.94 11.48 -3.13
N GLY A 118 1.12 11.22 -2.10
CA GLY A 118 0.04 10.24 -2.18
C GLY A 118 -1.03 10.66 -3.19
N LEU A 119 -1.47 11.91 -3.12
CA LEU A 119 -2.47 12.48 -4.03
C LEU A 119 -2.02 12.51 -5.50
N TYR A 120 -0.77 12.93 -5.75
CA TYR A 120 -0.25 13.06 -7.11
C TYR A 120 0.43 11.78 -7.61
N GLY A 121 0.77 10.87 -6.69
CA GLY A 121 1.48 9.62 -6.94
C GLY A 121 0.71 8.63 -7.79
N ASN A 122 -0.63 8.69 -7.73
CA ASN A 122 -1.51 7.70 -8.34
C ASN A 122 -2.66 8.32 -9.14
N THR A 123 -2.37 9.34 -9.98
CA THR A 123 -3.35 10.08 -10.80
C THR A 123 -4.27 9.23 -11.70
N ARG A 124 -3.91 7.96 -11.96
CA ARG A 124 -4.76 7.00 -12.71
C ARG A 124 -5.87 6.38 -11.85
N PHE A 125 -5.77 6.44 -10.53
CA PHE A 125 -6.73 5.88 -9.59
C PHE A 125 -7.39 7.05 -8.86
N ARG A 126 -8.57 7.44 -9.32
CA ARG A 126 -9.42 8.33 -8.53
C ARG A 126 -10.13 7.45 -7.52
N SER A 127 -9.76 7.54 -6.25
CA SER A 127 -10.59 7.06 -5.14
C SER A 127 -12.01 7.56 -5.40
N THR A 128 -12.95 6.65 -5.66
CA THR A 128 -14.34 7.01 -5.99
C THR A 128 -15.11 7.42 -4.74
N ASN A 129 -14.45 7.44 -3.58
CA ASN A 129 -15.07 7.69 -2.30
C ASN A 129 -14.98 9.18 -1.91
N GLY A 130 -16.15 9.83 -1.81
CA GLY A 130 -16.29 11.24 -1.37
C GLY A 130 -15.86 11.53 0.07
N TYR A 131 -15.34 10.54 0.81
CA TYR A 131 -14.67 10.75 2.09
C TYR A 131 -13.39 11.59 1.96
N GLU A 132 -12.57 11.34 0.95
CA GLU A 132 -11.31 12.07 0.77
C GLU A 132 -11.52 13.54 0.40
N GLN A 133 -12.51 13.84 -0.44
CA GLN A 133 -12.84 15.22 -0.83
C GLN A 133 -13.31 16.06 0.38
N ARG A 134 -14.11 15.48 1.27
CA ARG A 134 -14.56 16.18 2.49
C ARG A 134 -13.41 16.39 3.47
N ARG A 135 -12.47 15.45 3.51
CA ARG A 135 -11.25 15.54 4.31
C ARG A 135 -10.30 16.61 3.78
N GLN A 136 -10.15 16.72 2.46
CA GLN A 136 -9.38 17.77 1.78
C GLN A 136 -9.80 19.18 2.21
N GLN A 137 -11.12 19.42 2.28
CA GLN A 137 -11.67 20.73 2.66
C GLN A 137 -11.34 21.07 4.13
N ALA A 138 -11.48 20.11 5.04
CA ALA A 138 -11.17 20.31 6.45
C ALA A 138 -9.67 20.59 6.74
N LEU A 139 -8.77 20.23 5.81
CA LEU A 139 -7.32 20.42 5.97
C LEU A 139 -6.84 21.83 5.67
N ALA A 140 -7.56 22.56 4.82
CA ALA A 140 -7.17 23.89 4.36
C ALA A 140 -7.27 24.95 5.47
N GLU A 141 -8.04 24.68 6.53
CA GLU A 141 -8.40 25.66 7.57
C GLU A 141 -7.53 25.58 8.84
N VAL A 142 -6.52 24.69 8.88
CA VAL A 142 -5.82 24.34 10.12
C VAL A 142 -4.56 25.20 10.35
N SER A 143 -4.53 25.96 11.45
CA SER A 143 -3.44 26.92 11.77
C SER A 143 -2.29 26.35 12.61
N SER A 144 -2.52 25.33 13.45
CA SER A 144 -1.45 24.79 14.32
C SER A 144 -0.61 23.71 13.62
N PRO A 145 0.73 23.69 13.79
CA PRO A 145 1.58 22.69 13.13
C PRO A 145 1.20 21.25 13.48
N ARG A 146 0.89 20.97 14.76
CA ARG A 146 0.46 19.63 15.21
C ARG A 146 -0.88 19.23 14.64
N LEU A 147 -1.86 20.15 14.63
CA LEU A 147 -3.14 19.89 14.00
C LEU A 147 -2.96 19.67 12.50
N LYS A 148 -2.08 20.42 11.83
CA LYS A 148 -1.79 20.25 10.39
C LYS A 148 -1.16 18.90 10.09
N ALA A 149 -0.19 18.44 10.90
CA ALA A 149 0.37 17.09 10.77
C ALA A 149 -0.67 16.01 11.05
N ALA A 150 -1.45 16.13 12.12
CA ALA A 150 -2.50 15.16 12.45
C ALA A 150 -3.56 15.11 11.35
N ALA A 151 -3.91 16.26 10.80
CA ALA A 151 -4.87 16.37 9.74
C ALA A 151 -4.31 15.77 8.44
N ALA A 152 -3.06 16.06 8.05
CA ALA A 152 -2.43 15.43 6.88
C ALA A 152 -2.24 13.91 7.06
N ALA A 153 -1.84 13.46 8.25
CA ALA A 153 -1.76 12.04 8.60
C ALA A 153 -3.13 11.39 8.56
N SER A 154 -4.16 12.13 8.97
CA SER A 154 -5.52 11.74 8.71
C SER A 154 -5.63 11.58 7.19
N ALA A 155 -5.49 12.63 6.40
CA ALA A 155 -5.77 12.65 4.97
C ALA A 155 -5.30 11.41 4.20
N ILE A 156 -4.07 10.96 4.46
CA ILE A 156 -3.49 9.80 3.81
C ILE A 156 -3.79 8.47 4.47
N VAL A 157 -4.04 8.37 5.79
CA VAL A 157 -4.12 7.05 6.44
C VAL A 157 -5.26 6.23 5.85
N LEU A 158 -4.95 4.99 5.47
CA LEU A 158 -5.95 4.04 4.98
C LEU A 158 -7.01 3.84 6.07
N VAL A 159 -8.27 3.87 5.67
CA VAL A 159 -9.42 3.63 6.56
C VAL A 159 -10.19 2.41 6.08
N ALA A 160 -10.92 1.77 6.98
CA ALA A 160 -11.79 0.67 6.61
C ALA A 160 -12.86 1.15 5.62
N VAL A 161 -12.97 0.46 4.49
CA VAL A 161 -13.91 0.80 3.42
C VAL A 161 -14.48 -0.45 2.78
N LYS A 162 -15.78 -0.43 2.50
CA LYS A 162 -16.43 -1.43 1.69
C LYS A 162 -16.38 -0.96 0.24
N LEU A 163 -15.71 -1.70 -0.63
CA LEU A 163 -15.62 -1.46 -2.06
C LEU A 163 -16.69 -2.25 -2.78
N GLU A 164 -17.59 -1.56 -3.45
CA GLU A 164 -18.52 -2.17 -4.42
C GLU A 164 -17.77 -2.59 -5.71
N PRO A 165 -18.35 -3.45 -6.55
CA PRO A 165 -17.79 -3.77 -7.86
C PRO A 165 -17.46 -2.54 -8.70
N GLY A 166 -16.23 -2.45 -9.20
CA GLY A 166 -15.70 -1.31 -9.96
C GLY A 166 -15.11 -0.18 -9.11
N GLU A 167 -15.25 -0.22 -7.79
CA GLU A 167 -14.70 0.81 -6.91
C GLU A 167 -13.22 0.56 -6.55
N SER A 168 -12.57 1.63 -6.14
CA SER A 168 -11.19 1.61 -5.67
C SER A 168 -10.99 2.55 -4.49
N THR A 169 -10.03 2.21 -3.63
CA THR A 169 -9.53 3.06 -2.55
C THR A 169 -8.02 3.11 -2.58
N ASP A 170 -7.45 4.18 -2.08
CA ASP A 170 -6.04 4.27 -1.76
C ASP A 170 -5.83 4.89 -0.38
N GLY A 171 -4.59 4.81 0.11
CA GLY A 171 -4.19 5.34 1.39
C GLY A 171 -2.83 4.82 1.83
N ALA A 172 -2.37 5.28 2.98
CA ALA A 172 -1.11 4.94 3.58
C ALA A 172 -1.32 4.06 4.81
N ILE A 173 -0.57 2.96 4.88
CA ILE A 173 -0.46 2.13 6.09
C ILE A 173 0.86 2.44 6.81
N PHE A 174 0.83 2.35 8.14
CA PHE A 174 1.93 2.75 9.01
C PHE A 174 2.40 1.55 9.82
N PHE A 175 3.70 1.31 9.83
CA PHE A 175 4.34 0.33 10.72
C PHE A 175 5.21 1.06 11.73
N GLU A 176 5.03 0.79 13.02
CA GLU A 176 5.90 1.31 14.06
C GLU A 176 7.19 0.48 14.13
N VAL A 177 8.31 1.11 13.80
CA VAL A 177 9.64 0.52 13.67
C VAL A 177 10.66 1.38 14.43
N PRO A 178 10.97 1.03 15.69
CA PRO A 178 11.92 1.78 16.52
C PRO A 178 13.33 1.87 15.90
N GLU A 179 13.77 0.80 15.23
CA GLU A 179 15.09 0.68 14.58
C GLU A 179 15.19 1.38 13.23
N LYS A 180 14.15 2.13 12.85
CA LYS A 180 14.10 2.99 11.67
C LYS A 180 14.23 2.32 10.30
N LYS A 181 14.21 1.00 10.22
CA LYS A 181 14.23 0.26 8.95
C LYS A 181 13.23 -0.89 8.99
N LEU A 182 12.37 -0.97 7.98
CA LEU A 182 11.41 -2.08 7.84
C LEU A 182 12.15 -3.42 7.75
N GLY A 183 13.30 -3.41 7.05
CA GLY A 183 14.11 -4.59 6.75
C GLY A 183 13.67 -5.24 5.45
N GLU A 184 14.30 -6.37 5.12
CA GLU A 184 13.82 -7.28 4.08
C GLU A 184 12.73 -8.18 4.66
N GLY A 185 11.79 -8.59 3.81
CA GLY A 185 10.64 -9.36 4.23
C GLY A 185 9.52 -9.34 3.19
N LYS A 186 8.30 -9.52 3.65
CA LYS A 186 7.10 -9.61 2.81
C LYS A 186 5.99 -8.73 3.35
N LEU A 187 5.36 -7.97 2.45
CA LEU A 187 4.06 -7.38 2.74
C LEU A 187 2.99 -8.44 2.44
N VAL A 188 2.15 -8.71 3.43
CA VAL A 188 1.05 -9.66 3.32
C VAL A 188 -0.26 -8.90 3.49
N ALA A 189 -1.17 -9.00 2.52
CA ALA A 189 -2.53 -8.51 2.62
C ALA A 189 -3.50 -9.68 2.58
N ALA A 190 -4.33 -9.83 3.62
CA ALA A 190 -5.34 -10.88 3.75
C ALA A 190 -6.73 -10.25 3.70
N ILE A 191 -7.26 -10.07 2.49
CA ILE A 191 -8.54 -9.38 2.25
C ILE A 191 -9.60 -10.43 1.97
N GLY A 192 -10.53 -10.62 2.92
CA GLY A 192 -11.51 -11.70 2.84
C GLY A 192 -10.84 -13.07 2.90
N GLN A 193 -10.97 -13.87 1.84
CA GLN A 193 -10.29 -15.17 1.71
C GLN A 193 -9.05 -15.10 0.82
N ASP A 194 -8.78 -13.96 0.19
CA ASP A 194 -7.66 -13.79 -0.72
C ASP A 194 -6.41 -13.33 0.04
N LEU A 195 -5.30 -14.01 -0.24
CA LEU A 195 -3.98 -13.66 0.26
C LEU A 195 -3.15 -13.04 -0.85
N PHE A 196 -2.54 -11.90 -0.58
CA PHE A 196 -1.60 -11.22 -1.47
C PHE A 196 -0.26 -11.16 -0.76
N GLU A 197 0.78 -11.64 -1.42
CA GLU A 197 2.15 -11.61 -0.88
C GLU A 197 3.04 -10.85 -1.85
N PHE A 198 3.76 -9.89 -1.29
CA PHE A 198 4.71 -9.08 -2.03
C PHE A 198 6.07 -9.14 -1.35
N GLN A 199 7.12 -9.27 -2.14
CA GLN A 199 8.48 -9.23 -1.63
C GLN A 199 8.88 -7.79 -1.39
N VAL A 200 9.37 -7.51 -0.19
CA VAL A 200 9.82 -6.20 0.24
C VAL A 200 11.21 -6.37 0.81
N GLY A 201 12.21 -6.37 -0.06
CA GLY A 201 13.63 -6.46 0.27
C GLY A 201 14.42 -5.89 -0.90
N GLY A 202 15.49 -5.13 -0.64
CA GLY A 202 16.23 -4.41 -1.68
C GLY A 202 15.63 -3.10 -2.20
N LEU A 203 14.53 -2.58 -1.64
CA LEU A 203 14.03 -1.23 -1.95
C LEU A 203 15.01 -0.20 -1.37
N ARG A 204 16.05 0.14 -2.14
CA ARG A 204 16.97 1.23 -1.82
C ARG A 204 16.15 2.48 -1.57
N HIS A 205 16.27 3.07 -0.39
CA HIS A 205 15.70 4.39 -0.12
C HIS A 205 16.20 5.34 -1.23
N PRO A 206 15.33 6.08 -1.94
CA PRO A 206 15.77 7.01 -2.98
C PRO A 206 16.62 8.19 -2.44
N GLY A 207 16.89 8.23 -1.14
CA GLY A 207 17.86 9.14 -0.51
C GLY A 207 19.33 8.73 -0.60
N GLU A 208 19.67 7.56 -1.16
CA GLU A 208 21.08 7.15 -1.37
C GLU A 208 21.64 7.51 -2.75
N LEU A 209 20.85 8.12 -3.63
CA LEU A 209 21.37 8.67 -4.88
C LEU A 209 21.64 10.17 -4.71
N ILE A 210 22.89 10.56 -5.01
CA ILE A 210 23.48 11.90 -4.98
C ILE A 210 24.17 12.27 -3.64
N ARG A 211 25.25 11.56 -3.31
CA ARG A 211 26.51 12.27 -3.06
C ARG A 211 27.32 12.19 -4.35
N ARG A 212 27.26 13.24 -5.18
CA ARG A 212 28.29 13.43 -6.21
C ARG A 212 29.56 13.93 -5.51
N PRO A 213 30.76 13.46 -5.93
CA PRO A 213 32.03 14.02 -5.49
C PRO A 213 32.17 15.48 -5.94
#